data_AF-A0A0U1KX32-F1
#
_entry.id   AF-A0A0U1KX32-F1
#
_cell.length_a   1.000
_cell.length_b   1.000
_cell.length_c   1.000
_cell.angle_alpha   90.00
_cell.angle_beta   90.00
_cell.angle_gamma   90.00
#
_symmetry.space_group_name_H-M   'P 1'
#
loop_
_entity.id
_entity.type
_entity.pdbx_description
1 polymer ?
#
loop_
_entity_poly.entity_id
_entity_poly.type
_entity_poly.pdbx_seq_one_letter_code
_entity_poly.pdbx_strand_id
1 'polypeptide(L)'
;MSDGFLSQEEIDALLRGEPVAASPSPAGQDLSDIEKDALGEIGNISMGTAATTLSVLLGRRVSITTPKVSITSLNEIKRQYPLPYLVIEVGYTQGLLGTNILAVREQDALIIADLMMGGMALIRQQN
;
A
#
# COMPACT_ATOMS: atom_id res chain seq x y z
N MET A 1 34.37 -1.04 -21.24
CA MET A 1 35.29 -2.10 -20.76
C MET A 1 35.60 -1.80 -19.31
N SER A 2 34.99 -2.55 -18.41
CA SER A 2 35.38 -2.64 -17.00
C SER A 2 34.99 -4.05 -16.56
N ASP A 3 35.72 -5.01 -17.13
CA ASP A 3 35.55 -6.43 -16.86
C ASP A 3 35.85 -6.70 -15.39
N GLY A 4 34.84 -7.18 -14.66
CA GLY A 4 34.87 -8.49 -13.99
C GLY A 4 36.08 -8.90 -13.13
N PHE A 5 36.86 -7.99 -12.58
CA PHE A 5 37.85 -8.33 -11.56
C PHE A 5 37.22 -8.16 -10.18
N LEU A 6 36.92 -9.29 -9.56
CA LEU A 6 36.64 -9.38 -8.13
C LEU A 6 37.80 -8.75 -7.35
N SER A 7 37.50 -8.00 -6.31
CA SER A 7 38.56 -7.45 -5.45
C SER A 7 39.31 -8.60 -4.77
N GLN A 8 40.57 -8.35 -4.39
CA GLN A 8 41.38 -9.37 -3.74
C GLN A 8 40.74 -9.86 -2.43
N GLU A 9 39.94 -9.02 -1.76
CA GLU A 9 39.15 -9.42 -0.59
C GLU A 9 38.01 -10.40 -0.93
N GLU A 10 37.36 -10.24 -2.09
CA GLU A 10 36.29 -11.13 -2.56
C GLU A 10 36.85 -12.51 -2.97
N ILE A 11 38.02 -12.54 -3.61
CA ILE A 11 38.72 -13.77 -3.97
C ILE A 11 39.11 -14.56 -2.71
N ASP A 12 39.65 -13.89 -1.70
CA ASP A 12 40.04 -14.50 -0.44
C ASP A 12 38.85 -15.06 0.35
N ALA A 13 37.71 -14.35 0.34
CA ALA A 13 36.47 -14.79 0.99
C ALA A 13 35.90 -16.06 0.31
N LEU A 14 35.92 -16.11 -1.02
CA LEU A 14 35.51 -17.29 -1.79
C LEU A 14 36.44 -18.49 -1.56
N LEU A 15 37.76 -18.27 -1.47
CA LEU A 15 38.75 -19.33 -1.26
C LEU A 15 38.65 -19.95 0.15
N ARG A 16 38.26 -19.15 1.14
CA ARG A 16 38.04 -19.61 2.53
C ARG A 16 36.67 -20.25 2.76
N GLY A 17 35.77 -20.21 1.76
CA GLY A 17 34.40 -20.73 1.89
C GLY A 17 33.52 -19.89 2.83
N GLU A 18 33.87 -18.63 3.06
CA GLU A 18 33.07 -17.71 3.86
C GLU A 18 31.94 -17.13 3.00
N PRO A 19 30.73 -16.97 3.54
CA PRO A 19 29.66 -16.32 2.80
C PRO A 19 30.07 -14.88 2.52
N VAL A 20 30.32 -14.57 1.24
CA VAL A 20 30.54 -13.21 0.76
C VAL A 20 29.31 -12.41 1.19
N ALA A 21 29.49 -11.49 2.14
CA ALA A 21 28.40 -10.68 2.67
C ALA A 21 27.74 -10.00 1.47
N ALA A 22 26.50 -10.40 1.20
CA ALA A 22 25.72 -9.86 0.09
C ALA A 22 25.83 -8.33 0.13
N SER A 23 26.21 -7.75 -1.00
CA SER A 23 26.19 -6.30 -1.21
C SER A 23 24.88 -5.76 -0.63
N PRO A 24 24.89 -4.67 0.16
CA PRO A 24 23.64 -4.12 0.67
C PRO A 24 22.72 -3.91 -0.53
N SER A 25 21.56 -4.59 -0.48
CA SER A 25 20.46 -4.34 -1.41
C SER A 25 20.26 -2.82 -1.48
N PRO A 26 19.96 -2.25 -2.66
CA PRO A 26 19.89 -0.80 -2.82
C PRO A 26 19.03 -0.27 -1.69
N ALA A 27 19.65 0.56 -0.85
CA ALA A 27 19.04 1.12 0.35
C ALA A 27 17.61 1.51 0.00
N GLY A 28 16.64 0.92 0.71
CA GLY A 28 15.24 1.30 0.58
C GLY A 28 15.20 2.81 0.70
N GLN A 29 14.79 3.49 -0.37
CA GLN A 29 14.72 4.94 -0.36
C GLN A 29 13.60 5.31 0.59
N ASP A 30 13.97 5.63 1.83
CA ASP A 30 13.06 6.23 2.78
C ASP A 30 12.62 7.57 2.21
N LEU A 31 11.31 7.72 1.98
CA LEU A 31 10.69 8.98 1.62
C LEU A 31 11.05 10.02 2.69
N SER A 32 11.51 11.18 2.23
CA SER A 32 11.71 12.35 3.08
C SER A 32 10.38 12.81 3.68
N ASP A 33 10.44 13.59 4.75
CA ASP A 33 9.23 14.08 5.42
C ASP A 33 8.39 14.97 4.50
N ILE A 34 9.03 15.74 3.60
CA ILE A 34 8.32 16.56 2.62
C ILE A 34 7.61 15.70 1.55
N GLU A 35 8.18 14.57 1.15
CA GLU A 35 7.55 13.64 0.22
C GLU A 35 6.38 12.89 0.87
N LYS A 36 6.51 12.51 2.15
CA LYS A 36 5.41 11.92 2.92
C LYS A 36 4.26 12.89 3.10
N ASP A 37 4.55 14.16 3.38
CA ASP A 37 3.54 15.21 3.52
C ASP A 37 2.85 15.48 2.17
N ALA A 38 3.62 15.58 1.08
CA ALA A 38 3.08 15.72 -0.27
C ALA A 38 2.16 14.54 -0.66
N LEU A 39 2.56 13.30 -0.36
CA LEU A 39 1.71 12.12 -0.56
C LEU A 39 0.46 12.14 0.33
N GLY A 40 0.58 12.62 1.57
CA GLY A 40 -0.52 12.80 2.50
C GLY A 40 -1.56 13.78 1.96
N GLU A 41 -1.12 14.93 1.44
CA GLU A 41 -2.00 15.94 0.87
C GLU A 41 -2.65 15.49 -0.43
N ILE A 42 -1.90 14.83 -1.32
CA ILE A 42 -2.46 14.20 -2.53
C ILE A 42 -3.52 13.16 -2.13
N GLY A 43 -3.24 12.34 -1.11
CA GLY A 43 -4.18 11.35 -0.59
C GLY A 43 -5.44 11.98 -0.01
N ASN A 44 -5.29 13.05 0.77
CA ASN A 44 -6.40 13.79 1.37
C ASN A 44 -7.34 14.39 0.32
N ILE A 45 -6.80 15.06 -0.71
CA ILE A 45 -7.57 15.63 -1.82
C ILE A 45 -8.26 14.54 -2.65
N SER A 46 -7.51 13.48 -3.01
CA SER A 46 -8.03 12.38 -3.82
C SER A 46 -9.18 11.66 -3.12
N MET A 47 -9.02 11.37 -1.82
CA MET A 47 -10.07 10.75 -1.02
C MET A 47 -11.25 11.68 -0.75
N GLY A 48 -11.04 12.99 -0.61
CA GLY A 48 -12.14 13.96 -0.52
C GLY A 48 -13.04 13.93 -1.77
N THR A 49 -12.44 13.82 -2.94
CA THR A 49 -13.16 13.68 -4.21
C THR A 49 -13.90 12.34 -4.27
N ALA A 50 -13.24 11.23 -3.91
CA ALA A 50 -13.87 9.92 -3.84
C ALA A 50 -15.05 9.87 -2.86
N ALA A 51 -14.93 10.51 -1.69
CA ALA A 51 -16.00 10.64 -0.70
C ALA A 51 -17.21 11.39 -1.26
N THR A 52 -16.97 12.44 -2.04
CA THR A 52 -18.04 13.20 -2.71
C THR A 52 -18.77 12.32 -3.72
N THR A 53 -18.04 11.59 -4.57
CA THR A 53 -18.65 10.65 -5.54
C THR A 53 -19.42 9.54 -4.83
N LEU A 54 -18.86 8.93 -3.79
CA LEU A 54 -19.56 7.94 -2.98
C LEU A 54 -20.82 8.51 -2.33
N SER A 55 -20.78 9.77 -1.88
CA SER A 55 -21.97 10.41 -1.29
C SER A 55 -23.13 10.51 -2.28
N VAL A 56 -22.82 10.82 -3.55
CA VAL A 56 -23.81 10.87 -4.62
C VAL A 56 -24.34 9.47 -4.95
N LEU A 57 -23.45 8.46 -5.06
CA LEU A 57 -23.83 7.09 -5.38
C LEU A 57 -24.67 6.43 -4.27
N LEU A 58 -24.37 6.73 -3.01
CA LEU A 58 -25.05 6.15 -1.84
C LEU A 58 -26.24 6.99 -1.36
N GLY A 59 -26.42 8.21 -1.88
CA GLY A 59 -27.44 9.16 -1.41
C GLY A 59 -27.27 9.57 0.05
N ARG A 60 -26.06 9.46 0.60
CA ARG A 60 -25.74 9.70 2.02
C ARG A 60 -24.49 10.53 2.14
N ARG A 61 -24.36 11.34 3.19
CA ARG A 61 -23.13 12.08 3.45
C ARG A 61 -22.01 11.11 3.81
N VAL A 62 -20.96 11.07 3.01
CA VAL A 62 -19.71 10.35 3.27
C VAL A 62 -18.61 11.37 3.51
N SER A 63 -17.80 11.16 4.54
CA SER A 63 -16.61 11.96 4.82
C SER A 63 -15.42 11.04 5.03
N ILE A 64 -14.33 11.29 4.31
CA ILE A 64 -13.05 10.61 4.51
C ILE A 64 -12.08 11.62 5.13
N THR A 65 -11.41 11.20 6.20
CA THR A 65 -10.41 12.02 6.92
C THR A 65 -9.02 11.84 6.34
N THR A 66 -8.08 12.70 6.77
CA THR A 66 -6.69 12.68 6.30
C THR A 66 -6.02 11.32 6.56
N PRO A 67 -5.42 10.70 5.54
CA PRO A 67 -4.72 9.42 5.70
C PRO A 67 -3.38 9.62 6.41
N LYS A 68 -2.84 8.53 6.98
CA LYS A 68 -1.46 8.48 7.48
C LYS A 68 -0.58 7.79 6.44
N VAL A 69 0.60 8.34 6.20
CA VAL A 69 1.56 7.82 5.22
C VAL A 69 2.73 7.16 5.94
N SER A 70 3.05 5.93 5.57
CA SER A 70 4.20 5.19 6.07
C SER A 70 4.73 4.24 5.00
N ILE A 71 6.03 4.02 5.01
CA ILE A 71 6.67 3.00 4.16
C ILE A 71 6.65 1.69 4.95
N THR A 72 6.22 0.61 4.30
CA THR A 72 6.16 -0.71 4.92
C THR A 72 6.36 -1.78 3.85
N SER A 73 6.62 -3.01 4.28
CA SER A 73 6.75 -4.16 3.39
C SER A 73 5.44 -4.93 3.29
N LEU A 74 5.24 -5.66 2.20
CA LEU A 74 4.08 -6.54 2.03
C LEU A 74 3.96 -7.58 3.16
N ASN A 75 5.10 -8.07 3.68
CA ASN A 75 5.12 -9.01 4.80
C ASN A 75 4.60 -8.37 6.10
N GLU A 76 4.93 -7.11 6.35
CA GLU A 76 4.47 -6.38 7.51
C GLU A 76 2.97 -6.07 7.42
N ILE A 77 2.48 -5.70 6.24
CA ILE A 77 1.04 -5.56 5.96
C ILE A 77 0.30 -6.86 6.30
N LYS A 78 0.78 -8.01 5.80
CA LYS A 78 0.17 -9.32 6.08
C LYS A 78 0.15 -9.68 7.58
N ARG A 79 1.17 -9.25 8.34
CA ARG A 79 1.22 -9.49 9.80
C ARG A 79 0.30 -8.55 10.57
N GLN A 80 0.18 -7.29 10.14
CA GLN A 80 -0.59 -6.28 10.84
C GLN A 80 -2.09 -6.39 10.55
N TYR A 81 -2.47 -6.91 9.38
CA TYR A 81 -3.86 -7.00 8.92
C TYR A 81 -4.23 -8.45 8.57
N PRO A 82 -4.66 -9.27 9.55
CA PRO A 82 -5.05 -10.65 9.32
C PRO A 82 -6.39 -10.76 8.56
N LEU A 83 -6.49 -11.75 7.66
CA LEU A 83 -7.67 -12.02 6.83
C LEU A 83 -8.98 -12.18 7.64
N PRO A 84 -10.16 -11.87 7.07
CA PRO A 84 -10.44 -11.60 5.65
C PRO A 84 -10.50 -10.12 5.24
N TYR A 85 -9.90 -9.82 4.08
CA TYR A 85 -9.94 -8.50 3.43
C TYR A 85 -10.31 -8.66 1.95
N LEU A 86 -11.14 -7.75 1.45
CA LEU A 86 -11.34 -7.52 0.02
C LEU A 86 -10.19 -6.65 -0.49
N VAL A 87 -9.51 -7.11 -1.55
CA VAL A 87 -8.39 -6.38 -2.17
C VAL A 87 -8.78 -5.97 -3.58
N ILE A 88 -8.64 -4.67 -3.86
CA ILE A 88 -8.88 -4.08 -5.17
C ILE A 88 -7.51 -3.61 -5.70
N GLU A 89 -7.13 -4.11 -6.86
CA GLU A 89 -5.88 -3.78 -7.54
C GLU A 89 -6.19 -2.98 -8.81
N VAL A 90 -5.55 -1.82 -8.95
CA VAL A 90 -5.68 -0.94 -10.11
C VAL A 90 -4.29 -0.65 -10.66
N GLY A 91 -3.97 -1.21 -11.83
CA GLY A 91 -2.71 -0.95 -12.51
C GLY A 91 -2.67 0.45 -13.12
N TYR A 92 -1.56 1.16 -12.97
CA TYR A 92 -1.34 2.42 -13.68
C TYR A 92 -0.96 2.14 -15.13
N THR A 93 -1.62 2.83 -16.06
CA THR A 93 -1.38 2.65 -17.50
C THR A 93 -0.47 3.73 -18.09
N GLN A 94 -0.41 4.92 -17.46
CA GLN A 94 0.40 6.04 -17.89
C GLN A 94 0.86 6.88 -16.68
N GLY A 95 2.02 7.53 -16.81
CA GLY A 95 2.59 8.45 -15.81
C GLY A 95 3.34 7.77 -14.67
N LEU A 96 2.72 6.76 -14.04
CA LEU A 96 3.31 5.98 -12.95
C LEU A 96 3.52 4.53 -13.38
N LEU A 97 4.56 3.90 -12.85
CA LEU A 97 4.80 2.45 -12.98
C LEU A 97 4.39 1.77 -11.68
N GLY A 98 3.63 0.67 -11.81
CA GLY A 98 3.17 -0.14 -10.68
C GLY A 98 1.65 -0.18 -10.53
N THR A 99 1.20 -0.56 -9.34
CA THR A 99 -0.21 -0.82 -9.02
C THR A 99 -0.63 -0.04 -7.78
N ASN A 100 -1.84 0.49 -7.79
CA ASN A 100 -2.54 0.95 -6.59
C ASN A 100 -3.37 -0.19 -5.99
N ILE A 101 -3.21 -0.43 -4.68
CA ILE A 101 -3.96 -1.46 -3.96
C ILE A 101 -4.82 -0.80 -2.89
N LEU A 102 -6.12 -1.08 -2.90
CA LEU A 102 -7.05 -0.74 -1.84
C LEU A 102 -7.50 -2.02 -1.13
N ALA A 103 -7.23 -2.12 0.17
CA ALA A 103 -7.68 -3.23 1.00
C ALA A 103 -8.79 -2.74 1.95
N VAL A 104 -9.92 -3.43 1.96
CA VAL A 104 -11.09 -3.11 2.80
C VAL A 104 -11.47 -4.37 3.57
N ARG A 105 -11.83 -4.23 4.85
CA ARG A 105 -12.33 -5.39 5.61
C ARG A 105 -13.60 -5.91 4.95
N GLU A 106 -13.78 -7.23 4.96
CA GLU A 106 -14.96 -7.87 4.36
C GLU A 106 -16.27 -7.25 4.88
N GLN A 107 -16.36 -7.02 6.20
CA GLN A 107 -17.55 -6.42 6.83
C GLN A 107 -17.85 -5.02 6.29
N ASP A 108 -16.84 -4.17 6.15
CA ASP A 108 -17.04 -2.79 5.66
C ASP A 108 -17.44 -2.79 4.17
N ALA A 109 -16.88 -3.71 3.38
CA ALA A 109 -17.25 -3.87 1.98
C ALA A 109 -18.72 -4.32 1.81
N LEU A 110 -19.19 -5.22 2.67
CA LEU A 110 -20.59 -5.64 2.69
C LEU A 110 -21.54 -4.49 3.06
N ILE A 111 -21.16 -3.62 4.00
CA ILE A 111 -21.94 -2.43 4.36
C ILE A 111 -22.07 -1.49 3.15
N ILE A 112 -20.96 -1.23 2.45
CA ILE A 112 -20.96 -0.37 1.27
C ILE A 112 -21.85 -0.98 0.18
N ALA A 113 -21.72 -2.28 -0.09
CA ALA A 113 -22.53 -2.97 -1.08
C ALA A 113 -24.03 -2.94 -0.74
N ASP A 114 -24.40 -3.18 0.53
CA ASP A 114 -25.79 -3.09 1.00
C ASP A 114 -26.36 -1.68 0.76
N LEU A 115 -25.61 -0.64 1.13
CA LEU A 115 -26.01 0.74 0.89
C LEU A 115 -26.19 1.04 -0.61
N MET A 116 -25.31 0.54 -1.48
CA MET A 116 -25.44 0.69 -2.94
C MET A 116 -26.67 -0.02 -3.50
N MET A 117 -27.10 -1.12 -2.89
CA MET A 117 -28.31 -1.87 -3.28
C MET A 117 -29.60 -1.28 -2.67
N GLY A 118 -29.52 -0.13 -1.99
CA GLY A 118 -30.66 0.52 -1.35
C GLY A 118 -31.01 -0.03 0.04
N GLY A 119 -30.13 -0.82 0.63
CA GLY A 119 -30.24 -1.34 1.98
C GLY A 119 -30.00 -0.28 3.07
N MET A 120 -30.24 -0.66 4.33
CA MET A 120 -30.14 0.24 5.49
C MET A 120 -28.85 0.06 6.31
N ALA A 121 -27.87 -0.70 5.81
CA ALA A 121 -26.66 -1.08 6.55
C ALA A 121 -26.96 -1.79 7.88
N LEU A 122 -28.02 -2.59 7.94
CA LEU A 122 -28.39 -3.38 9.12
C LEU A 122 -27.55 -4.65 9.20
N ILE A 123 -26.23 -4.51 9.29
CA ILE A 123 -25.40 -5.64 9.70
C ILE A 123 -25.61 -5.82 11.19
N ARG A 124 -26.37 -6.86 11.55
CA ARG A 124 -26.53 -7.30 12.93
C ARG A 124 -25.14 -7.42 13.55
N GLN A 125 -24.90 -6.72 14.65
CA GLN A 125 -23.80 -7.08 15.54
C GLN A 125 -24.05 -8.53 15.95
N GLN A 126 -23.31 -9.46 15.35
CA GLN A 126 -23.18 -10.80 15.90
C GLN A 126 -22.17 -10.67 17.05
N ASN A 127 -22.67 -10.99 18.25
CA ASN A 127 -21.88 -11.29 19.44
C ASN A 127 -20.78 -12.31 19.15
#